data_AF-A0A6V7PWI2-F1
#
_entry.id   AF-A0A6V7PWI2-F1
#
_cell.length_a   1.000
_cell.length_b   1.000
_cell.length_c   1.000
_cell.angle_alpha   90.00
_cell.angle_beta   90.00
_cell.angle_gamma   90.00
#
_symmetry.space_group_name_H-M   'P 1'
#
loop_
_entity.id
_entity.type
_entity.pdbx_description
1 polymer ?
#
loop_
_entity_poly.entity_id
_entity_poly.type
_entity_poly.pdbx_seq_one_letter_code
_entity_poly.pdbx_strand_id
1 'polypeptide(L)'
;MAEEVKLGSTKPMIATQAEMVEARVPIPYRDQCAHLLIPLNLCRAAEFYLPWRCELERHGYEKCEYELVMERMLQMQRIREIEKTTKAKQIQSGGAPIPLIPSPLTPKKGEQGSSAGTQYIIL
;
A
#
# COMPACT_ATOMS: atom_id res chain seq x y z
N MET A 1 -14.29 19.51 -15.71
CA MET A 1 -12.92 19.07 -15.40
C MET A 1 -12.98 18.34 -14.07
N ALA A 2 -13.01 17.01 -14.09
CA ALA A 2 -12.92 16.23 -12.85
C ALA A 2 -11.44 16.25 -12.43
N GLU A 3 -11.15 16.77 -11.25
CA GLU A 3 -9.83 16.67 -10.66
C GLU A 3 -9.69 15.27 -10.05
N GLU A 4 -8.84 14.44 -10.65
CA GLU A 4 -8.60 13.08 -10.15
C GLU A 4 -7.65 13.12 -8.95
N VAL A 5 -8.05 12.49 -7.84
CA VAL A 5 -7.15 12.32 -6.69
C VAL A 5 -6.15 11.22 -7.02
N LYS A 6 -4.89 11.59 -7.25
CA LYS A 6 -3.80 10.62 -7.35
C LYS A 6 -3.60 9.92 -6.00
N LEU A 7 -4.05 8.66 -5.92
CA LEU A 7 -3.86 7.77 -4.77
C LEU A 7 -2.44 7.20 -4.80
N GLY A 8 -1.68 7.39 -3.71
CA GLY A 8 -0.32 6.86 -3.55
C GLY A 8 0.62 7.82 -2.83
N SER A 9 1.66 7.31 -2.15
CA SER A 9 2.68 8.16 -1.55
C SER A 9 3.57 8.79 -2.62
N THR A 10 4.06 10.00 -2.34
CA THR A 10 5.04 10.69 -3.20
C THR A 10 6.47 10.15 -3.03
N LYS A 11 6.72 9.36 -1.99
CA LYS A 11 8.06 8.83 -1.69
C LYS A 11 8.42 7.65 -2.60
N PRO A 12 9.66 7.57 -3.13
CA PRO A 12 10.12 6.41 -3.86
C PRO A 12 10.29 5.20 -2.93
N MET A 13 10.04 4.01 -3.45
CA MET A 13 10.34 2.76 -2.75
C MET A 13 11.82 2.43 -2.94
N ILE A 14 12.62 2.61 -1.89
CA ILE A 14 14.08 2.45 -1.92
C ILE A 14 14.51 0.99 -1.70
N ALA A 15 13.87 0.30 -0.75
CA ALA A 15 14.15 -1.11 -0.46
C ALA A 15 13.58 -2.02 -1.55
N THR A 16 14.36 -3.00 -1.99
CA THR A 16 13.86 -4.00 -2.95
C THR A 16 12.97 -5.04 -2.26
N GLN A 17 12.09 -5.69 -3.02
CA GLN A 17 11.22 -6.72 -2.46
C GLN A 17 12.00 -7.92 -1.92
N ALA A 18 13.13 -8.26 -2.55
CA ALA A 18 14.00 -9.35 -2.11
C ALA A 18 14.63 -9.03 -0.75
N GLU A 19 15.16 -7.81 -0.57
CA GLU A 19 15.74 -7.35 0.71
C GLU A 19 14.73 -7.40 1.85
N MET A 20 13.48 -6.96 1.63
CA MET A 20 12.44 -7.00 2.66
C MET A 20 12.05 -8.43 3.07
N VAL A 21 12.13 -9.39 2.13
CA VAL A 21 11.88 -10.81 2.41
C VAL A 21 13.03 -11.43 3.19
N GLU A 22 14.27 -11.14 2.79
CA GLU A 22 15.47 -11.60 3.49
C GLU A 22 15.53 -11.10 4.93
N ALA A 23 15.24 -9.81 5.13
CA ALA A 23 15.14 -9.19 6.46
C ALA A 23 13.87 -9.59 7.24
N ARG A 24 13.02 -10.46 6.69
CA ARG A 24 11.77 -10.94 7.30
C ARG A 24 10.84 -9.82 7.78
N VAL A 25 10.76 -8.73 7.03
CA VAL A 25 9.89 -7.60 7.36
C VAL A 25 8.42 -8.04 7.27
N PRO A 26 7.60 -7.86 8.33
CA PRO A 26 6.18 -8.19 8.29
C PRO A 26 5.43 -7.33 7.26
N ILE A 27 4.40 -7.90 6.62
CA ILE A 27 3.56 -7.24 5.61
C ILE A 27 3.12 -5.81 5.99
N PRO A 28 2.65 -5.50 7.22
CA PRO A 28 2.23 -4.14 7.57
C PRO A 28 3.35 -3.09 7.49
N TYR A 29 4.61 -3.49 7.61
CA TYR A 29 5.78 -2.62 7.62
C TYR A 29 6.56 -2.63 6.29
N ARG A 30 5.96 -3.16 5.22
CA ARG A 30 6.53 -3.13 3.87
C ARG A 30 6.05 -1.88 3.11
N ASP A 31 6.24 -0.74 3.74
CA ASP A 31 5.90 0.58 3.19
C ASP A 31 7.14 1.26 2.59
N GLN A 32 7.00 2.50 2.12
CA GLN A 32 8.11 3.26 1.55
C GLN A 32 9.24 3.50 2.56
N CYS A 33 8.98 3.39 3.87
CA CYS A 33 9.94 3.59 4.95
C CYS A 33 10.70 2.32 5.37
N ALA A 34 10.42 1.16 4.76
CA ALA A 34 11.05 -0.13 5.11
C ALA A 34 12.60 -0.13 5.05
N HIS A 35 13.19 0.71 4.18
CA HIS A 35 14.65 0.86 4.07
C HIS A 35 15.31 1.39 5.36
N LEU A 36 14.58 2.09 6.22
CA LEU A 36 15.06 2.55 7.54
C LEU A 36 14.77 1.51 8.65
N LEU A 37 13.77 0.65 8.44
CA LEU A 37 13.40 -0.37 9.41
C LEU A 37 14.40 -1.53 9.46
N ILE A 38 14.97 -1.91 8.30
CA ILE A 38 16.00 -2.96 8.21
C ILE A 38 17.22 -2.62 9.09
N PRO A 39 17.89 -1.46 8.96
CA PRO A 39 19.03 -1.11 9.81
C PRO A 39 18.63 -0.93 11.29
N LEU A 40 17.43 -0.42 11.57
CA LEU A 40 16.92 -0.31 12.94
C LEU A 40 16.79 -1.67 13.61
N ASN A 41 16.26 -2.68 12.91
CA ASN A 41 16.12 -4.03 13.45
C ASN A 41 17.48 -4.72 13.63
N LEU A 42 18.45 -4.46 12.76
CA LEU A 42 19.82 -4.93 12.93
C LEU A 42 20.47 -4.32 14.18
N CYS A 43 20.34 -3.01 14.37
CA CYS A 43 20.84 -2.32 15.55
C CYS A 43 20.21 -2.87 16.85
N ARG A 44 18.88 -3.02 16.87
CA ARG A 44 18.13 -3.60 18.00
C ARG A 44 18.59 -5.02 18.35
N ALA A 45 18.84 -5.86 17.35
CA ALA A 45 19.33 -7.21 17.56
C ALA A 45 20.77 -7.23 18.10
N ALA A 46 21.65 -6.38 17.55
CA ALA A 46 23.05 -6.28 17.97
C ALA A 46 23.20 -5.75 19.41
N GLU A 47 22.34 -4.82 19.80
CA GLU A 47 22.38 -4.16 21.10
C GLU A 47 21.25 -4.62 22.02
N PHE A 48 20.78 -5.85 21.87
CA PHE A 48 19.81 -6.49 22.77
C PHE A 48 18.61 -5.61 23.17
N TYR A 49 18.12 -4.77 22.26
CA TYR A 49 16.97 -3.87 22.45
C TYR A 49 17.14 -2.88 23.62
N LEU A 50 18.36 -2.43 23.89
CA LEU A 50 18.61 -1.40 24.90
C LEU A 50 17.92 -0.06 24.54
N PRO A 51 17.14 0.56 25.45
CA PRO A 51 16.30 1.73 25.11
C PRO A 51 17.03 3.00 24.66
N TRP A 52 18.25 3.20 25.15
CA TRP A 52 19.08 4.39 24.89
C TRP A 52 20.02 4.22 23.69
N ARG A 53 19.89 3.11 22.98
CA ARG A 53 20.68 2.85 21.78
C ARG A 53 19.77 2.77 20.55
N CYS A 54 20.35 2.93 19.36
CA CYS A 54 19.63 3.05 18.08
C CYS A 54 18.62 4.23 18.01
N GLU A 55 18.79 5.29 18.80
CA GLU A 55 17.84 6.41 18.85
C GLU A 55 17.77 7.18 17.52
N LEU A 56 18.90 7.32 16.83
CA LEU A 56 18.97 8.05 15.56
C LEU A 56 18.23 7.31 14.45
N GLU A 57 18.46 6.01 14.33
CA GLU A 57 17.80 5.13 13.38
C GLU A 57 16.29 5.05 13.68
N ARG A 58 15.94 4.97 14.96
CA ARG A 58 14.55 4.97 15.41
C ARG A 58 13.85 6.28 15.02
N HIS A 59 14.46 7.42 15.34
CA HIS A 59 13.87 8.72 15.03
C HIS A 59 13.77 8.95 13.52
N GLY A 60 14.75 8.48 12.74
CA GLY A 60 14.69 8.50 11.28
C GLY A 60 13.50 7.73 10.73
N TYR A 61 13.27 6.51 11.23
CA TYR A 61 12.12 5.68 10.85
C TYR A 61 10.78 6.36 11.23
N GLU A 62 10.64 6.82 12.48
CA GLU A 62 9.41 7.46 12.98
C GLU A 62 9.08 8.74 12.21
N LYS A 63 10.10 9.54 11.86
CA LYS A 63 9.91 10.72 11.01
C LYS A 63 9.39 10.34 9.63
N CYS A 64 9.92 9.28 9.04
CA CYS A 64 9.48 8.81 7.73
C CYS A 64 8.01 8.37 7.76
N GLU A 65 7.61 7.60 8.77
CA GLU A 65 6.21 7.17 8.96
C GLU A 65 5.28 8.36 9.21
N TYR A 66 5.70 9.32 10.02
CA TYR A 66 4.92 10.53 10.27
C TYR A 66 4.59 11.27 8.97
N GLU A 67 5.58 11.48 8.11
CA GLU A 67 5.38 12.12 6.81
C GLU A 67 4.41 11.32 5.91
N LEU A 68 4.49 9.98 5.90
CA LEU A 68 3.54 9.14 5.14
C LEU A 68 2.11 9.25 5.66
N VAL A 69 1.92 9.32 6.98
CA VAL A 69 0.61 9.51 7.60
C VAL A 69 0.05 10.88 7.23
N MET A 70 0.88 11.92 7.26
CA MET A 70 0.47 13.28 6.86
C MET A 70 0.06 13.35 5.39
N GLU A 71 0.81 12.73 4.48
CA GLU A 71 0.44 12.63 3.06
C GLU A 71 -0.95 11.98 2.90
N ARG A 72 -1.22 10.89 3.63
CA ARG A 72 -2.50 10.17 3.60
C ARG A 72 -3.64 11.00 4.18
N MET A 73 -3.40 11.76 5.25
CA MET A 73 -4.41 12.66 5.83
C MET A 73 -4.82 13.74 4.82
N LEU A 74 -3.85 14.34 4.12
CA LEU A 74 -4.11 15.34 3.08
C LEU A 74 -4.84 14.74 1.87
N GLN A 75 -4.55 13.48 1.51
CA GLN A 75 -5.31 12.76 0.48
C GLN A 75 -6.77 12.54 0.92
N MET A 76 -6.98 12.11 2.16
CA MET A 76 -8.33 11.90 2.69
C MET A 76 -9.13 13.21 2.80
N GLN A 77 -8.50 14.33 3.14
CA GLN A 77 -9.15 15.65 3.13
C GLN A 77 -9.60 16.03 1.72
N ARG A 78 -8.72 15.89 0.72
CA ARG A 78 -9.05 16.14 -0.69
C ARG A 78 -10.19 15.25 -1.19
N ILE A 79 -10.16 13.95 -0.87
CA ILE A 79 -11.25 13.03 -1.23
C ILE A 79 -12.58 13.49 -0.62
N ARG A 80 -12.59 13.87 0.67
CA ARG A 80 -13.81 14.35 1.35
C ARG A 80 -14.36 15.63 0.72
N GLU A 81 -13.51 16.55 0.28
CA GLU A 81 -13.92 17.79 -0.40
C GLU A 81 -14.51 17.50 -1.78
N ILE A 82 -13.86 16.62 -2.54
CA ILE A 82 -14.36 16.17 -3.85
C ILE A 82 -15.66 15.41 -3.69
N GLU A 83 -15.82 14.56 -2.67
CA GLU A 83 -17.08 13.91 -2.35
C GLU A 83 -18.20 14.90 -2.03
N LYS A 84 -17.92 15.97 -1.27
CA LYS A 84 -18.91 17.03 -0.98
C LYS A 84 -19.35 17.74 -2.26
N THR A 85 -18.40 18.12 -3.11
CA THR A 85 -18.70 18.83 -4.36
C THR A 85 -19.39 17.93 -5.40
N THR A 86 -19.03 16.64 -5.47
CA THR A 86 -19.67 15.66 -6.36
C THR A 86 -21.08 15.32 -5.89
N LYS A 87 -21.33 15.12 -4.59
CA LYS A 87 -22.68 14.91 -4.04
C LYS A 87 -23.59 16.12 -4.30
N ALA A 88 -23.09 17.34 -4.14
CA ALA A 88 -23.84 18.55 -4.48
C ALA A 88 -24.22 18.64 -5.97
N LYS A 89 -23.34 18.15 -6.86
CA LYS A 89 -23.62 18.06 -8.31
C LYS A 89 -24.60 16.93 -8.64
N GLN A 90 -24.54 15.79 -7.94
CA GLN A 90 -25.42 14.64 -8.16
C GLN A 90 -26.90 14.94 -7.81
N ILE A 91 -27.18 15.85 -6.88
CA ILE A 91 -28.56 16.25 -6.53
C ILE A 91 -29.27 16.96 -7.71
N GLN A 92 -28.54 17.46 -8.71
CA GLN A 92 -29.09 18.16 -9.87
C GLN A 92 -29.37 17.26 -11.07
N SER A 93 -28.91 16.01 -11.06
CA SER A 93 -29.16 15.02 -12.11
C SER A 93 -29.77 13.76 -11.49
N GLY A 94 -31.10 13.62 -11.52
CA GLY A 94 -31.83 12.47 -11.00
C GLY A 94 -31.52 11.14 -11.71
N GLY A 95 -30.33 10.58 -11.50
CA GLY A 95 -29.88 9.27 -12.00
C GLY A 95 -29.17 8.50 -10.89
N ALA A 96 -29.46 7.19 -10.79
CA ALA A 96 -29.13 6.28 -9.70
C ALA A 96 -27.65 6.33 -9.21
N PRO A 97 -27.39 6.11 -7.90
CA PRO A 97 -26.05 6.19 -7.35
C PRO A 97 -25.19 4.99 -7.82
N ILE A 98 -24.13 5.30 -8.56
CA ILE A 98 -23.08 4.33 -8.89
C ILE A 98 -22.30 4.04 -7.60
N PRO A 99 -22.16 2.77 -7.17
CA PRO A 99 -21.49 2.43 -5.92
C PRO A 99 -20.01 2.79 -5.98
N LEU A 100 -19.55 3.63 -5.05
CA LEU A 100 -18.16 4.06 -4.87
C LEU A 100 -17.27 2.95 -4.25
N ILE A 101 -17.27 1.76 -4.85
CA ILE A 101 -16.30 0.71 -4.54
C ILE A 101 -15.52 0.47 -5.82
N PRO A 102 -14.24 0.87 -5.93
CA PRO A 102 -13.37 0.30 -6.95
C PRO A 102 -13.28 -1.18 -6.61
N SER A 103 -13.93 -2.03 -7.42
CA SER A 103 -13.81 -3.48 -7.28
C SER A 103 -12.33 -3.84 -7.20
N PRO A 104 -11.92 -4.76 -6.30
CA PRO A 104 -10.58 -5.33 -6.37
C PRO A 104 -10.39 -5.90 -7.78
N LEU A 105 -9.28 -5.58 -8.43
CA LEU A 105 -8.88 -6.20 -9.69
C LEU A 105 -8.75 -7.71 -9.45
N THR A 106 -9.83 -8.45 -9.68
CA THR A 106 -9.76 -9.91 -9.75
C THR A 106 -8.96 -10.28 -11.00
N PRO A 107 -7.95 -11.17 -10.92
CA PRO A 107 -7.22 -11.62 -12.10
C PRO A 107 -8.20 -12.32 -13.05
N LYS A 108 -8.10 -11.99 -14.35
CA LYS A 108 -8.99 -12.54 -15.38
C LYS A 108 -8.90 -14.06 -15.40
N LYS A 109 -10.04 -14.70 -15.15
CA LYS A 109 -10.30 -16.11 -15.42
C LYS A 109 -10.51 -16.27 -16.93
N GLY A 110 -9.65 -17.07 -17.57
CA GLY A 110 -9.96 -17.73 -18.84
C GLY A 110 -9.40 -17.08 -20.09
N GLU A 111 -8.19 -17.50 -20.48
CA GLU A 111 -7.85 -17.70 -21.88
C GLU A 111 -7.71 -19.21 -22.07
N GLN A 112 -8.56 -19.79 -22.92
CA GLN A 112 -8.61 -21.22 -23.19
C GLN A 112 -7.49 -21.59 -24.16
N GLY A 113 -6.60 -22.50 -23.76
CA GLY A 113 -5.68 -23.23 -24.64
C GLY A 113 -6.06 -24.70 -24.66
N SER A 114 -6.64 -25.13 -25.78
CA SER A 114 -7.11 -26.48 -26.06
C SER A 114 -5.97 -27.43 -26.46
N SER A 115 -6.08 -28.69 -26.02
CA SER A 115 -5.81 -29.95 -26.75
C SER A 115 -4.77 -30.92 -26.17
N ALA A 116 -5.14 -32.20 -26.30
CA ALA A 116 -4.46 -33.46 -25.93
C ALA A 116 -4.35 -33.71 -24.41
N GLY A 117 -5.05 -34.67 -23.80
CA GLY A 117 -5.44 -35.98 -24.30
C GLY A 117 -4.40 -37.02 -23.88
N THR A 118 -4.44 -37.45 -22.62
CA THR A 118 -3.90 -38.76 -22.21
C THR A 118 -4.72 -39.28 -21.04
N GLN A 119 -5.67 -40.16 -21.36
CA GLN A 119 -6.21 -41.16 -20.47
C GLN A 119 -5.08 -42.08 -19.98
N TYR A 120 -4.99 -42.31 -18.68
CA TYR A 120 -4.59 -43.59 -18.07
C TYR A 120 -5.26 -43.61 -16.69
N ILE A 121 -6.45 -44.21 -16.58
CA ILE A 121 -6.70 -45.63 -16.29
C ILE A 121 -6.39 -45.97 -14.84
N ILE A 122 -7.49 -46.17 -14.13
CA ILE A 122 -7.74 -47.02 -12.96
C ILE A 122 -6.73 -48.17 -12.80
N LEU A 123 -6.05 -48.21 -11.65
CA LEU A 123 -5.96 -49.38 -10.75
C LEU A 123 -5.83 -48.86 -9.32
#